data_AF-A0A7C6TTE7-F1
#
_entry.id   AF-A0A7C6TTE7-F1
#
_cell.length_a   1.000
_cell.length_b   1.000
_cell.length_c   1.000
_cell.angle_alpha   90.00
_cell.angle_beta   90.00
_cell.angle_gamma   90.00
#
_symmetry.space_group_name_H-M   'P 1'
#
loop_
_entity.id
_entity.type
_entity.pdbx_description
1 polymer ?
#
loop_
_entity_poly.entity_id
_entity_poly.type
_entity_poly.pdbx_seq_one_letter_code
_entity_poly.pdbx_strand_id
1 'polypeptide(L)' 'MPPSSTPLYAYGEDALTLWALTHRLDQILSELGDDSPPDACRIYYRPSFGRRGGPNRAEFGEFDAIIMARQALYLV' A
#
# COMPACT_ATOMS: atom_id res chain seq x y z
N MET A 1 1.14 -13.56 22.24
CA MET A 1 1.88 -13.72 20.98
C MET A 1 2.00 -12.35 20.35
N PRO A 2 3.18 -11.91 19.89
CA PRO A 2 3.27 -10.72 19.05
C PRO A 2 2.49 -10.95 17.75
N PRO A 3 1.84 -9.94 17.17
CA PRO A 3 1.12 -10.08 15.90
C PRO A 3 2.09 -10.50 14.79
N SER A 4 1.68 -11.48 14.00
CA SER A 4 2.34 -11.86 12.75
C SER A 4 2.36 -10.64 11.82
N SER A 5 3.55 -10.22 11.40
CA SER A 5 3.72 -9.03 10.55
C SER A 5 3.44 -9.37 9.08
N THR A 6 2.56 -8.60 8.43
CA THR A 6 2.31 -8.67 6.98
C THR A 6 3.58 -8.38 6.19
N PRO A 7 3.95 -9.21 5.20
CA PRO A 7 5.09 -8.93 4.32
C PRO A 7 4.84 -7.68 3.47
N LEU A 8 5.72 -6.70 3.63
CA LEU A 8 5.73 -5.45 2.87
C LEU A 8 6.99 -5.37 2.00
N TYR A 9 6.80 -5.18 0.70
CA TYR A 9 7.88 -4.98 -0.26
C TYR A 9 7.85 -3.51 -0.70
N ALA A 10 8.86 -2.73 -0.34
CA ALA A 10 8.95 -1.29 -0.59
C ALA A 10 10.26 -0.91 -1.30
N TYR A 11 10.23 0.12 -2.16
CA TYR A 11 11.43 0.71 -2.81
C TYR A 11 11.30 2.23 -3.00
N GLY A 12 11.90 3.04 -2.09
CA GLY A 12 11.84 4.52 -2.03
C GLY A 12 11.11 5.07 -0.77
N GLU A 13 10.87 6.38 -0.67
CA GLU A 13 10.22 7.03 0.50
C GLU A 13 8.88 7.71 0.14
N ASP A 14 7.71 7.22 0.56
CA ASP A 14 6.59 8.11 0.92
C ASP A 14 6.03 7.61 2.26
N ALA A 15 6.14 8.48 3.27
CA ALA A 15 6.04 8.05 4.66
C ALA A 15 4.59 7.80 5.09
N LEU A 16 3.59 8.45 4.48
CA LEU A 16 2.22 8.39 4.98
C LEU A 16 1.50 7.14 4.50
N THR A 17 1.60 6.83 3.21
CA THR A 17 1.04 5.59 2.64
C THR A 17 1.72 4.38 3.27
N LEU A 18 3.05 4.43 3.42
CA LEU A 18 3.82 3.41 4.15
C LEU A 18 3.33 3.23 5.59
N TRP A 19 3.18 4.33 6.32
CA TRP A 19 2.72 4.29 7.72
C TRP A 19 1.31 3.68 7.83
N ALA A 20 0.39 4.09 6.95
CA ALA A 20 -0.97 3.56 6.95
C ALA A 20 -1.00 2.05 6.65
N LEU A 21 -0.27 1.60 5.63
CA LEU A 21 -0.19 0.18 5.25
C LEU A 21 0.49 -0.69 6.32
N THR A 22 1.36 -0.11 7.15
CA THR A 22 2.06 -0.85 8.22
C THR A 22 1.30 -0.87 9.55
N HIS A 23 0.52 0.17 9.86
CA HIS A 23 -0.11 0.33 11.18
C HIS A 23 -1.63 0.20 11.16
N ARG A 24 -2.27 0.27 10.00
CA ARG A 24 -3.73 0.41 9.86
C ARG A 24 -4.31 -0.48 8.76
N LEU A 25 -3.59 -1.52 8.33
CA LEU A 25 -4.03 -2.42 7.27
C LEU A 25 -5.36 -3.10 7.58
N ASP A 26 -5.58 -3.49 8.83
CA ASP A 26 -6.84 -4.05 9.33
C ASP A 26 -8.03 -3.10 9.08
N GLN A 27 -7.84 -1.81 9.32
CA GLN A 27 -8.88 -0.80 9.11
C GLN A 27 -9.10 -0.52 7.63
N ILE A 28 -8.02 -0.46 6.84
CA ILE A 28 -8.09 -0.32 5.39
C ILE A 28 -8.91 -1.47 4.79
N LEU A 29 -8.62 -2.71 5.17
CA LEU A 29 -9.37 -3.90 4.70
C LEU A 29 -10.84 -3.85 5.13
N SER A 30 -11.12 -3.44 6.37
CA SER A 30 -12.49 -3.26 6.85
C SER A 30 -13.27 -2.20 6.05
N GLU A 31 -12.65 -1.08 5.70
CA GLU A 31 -13.29 -0.03 4.88
C GLU A 31 -13.52 -0.49 3.43
N LEU A 32 -12.65 -1.36 2.93
CA LEU A 32 -12.78 -2.01 1.62
C LEU A 32 -13.77 -3.19 1.61
N GLY A 33 -14.29 -3.58 2.78
CA GLY A 33 -15.17 -4.73 2.95
C GLY A 33 -14.47 -6.08 2.74
N ASP A 34 -13.14 -6.14 2.87
CA ASP A 34 -12.35 -7.36 2.78
C ASP A 34 -12.11 -7.95 4.18
N ASP A 35 -12.46 -9.23 4.36
CA ASP A 35 -12.28 -9.95 5.63
C ASP A 35 -10.92 -10.68 5.73
N SER A 36 -10.04 -10.49 4.74
CA SER A 36 -8.72 -11.12 4.73
C SER A 36 -7.95 -10.74 5.98
N PRO A 37 -7.37 -11.71 6.70
CA PRO A 37 -6.54 -11.38 7.83
C PRO A 37 -5.29 -10.64 7.32
N PRO A 38 -4.84 -9.57 7.99
CA PRO A 38 -3.71 -8.75 7.55
C PRO A 38 -2.46 -9.58 7.23
N ASP A 39 -2.18 -10.63 7.99
CA ASP A 39 -1.00 -11.49 7.83
C ASP A 39 -1.07 -12.42 6.61
N ALA A 40 -2.27 -12.66 6.04
CA ALA A 40 -2.45 -13.34 4.77
C ALA A 40 -2.28 -12.39 3.56
N CYS A 41 -2.24 -11.08 3.78
CA CYS A 41 -2.06 -10.11 2.72
C CYS A 41 -0.60 -10.00 2.29
N ARG A 42 -0.37 -9.54 1.07
CA ARG A 42 0.95 -9.15 0.58
C ARG A 42 0.86 -7.75 0.00
N ILE A 43 1.80 -6.89 0.34
CA ILE A 43 1.77 -5.49 -0.07
C ILE A 43 3.00 -5.17 -0.91
N TYR A 44 2.78 -4.64 -2.11
CA TYR A 44 3.81 -3.95 -2.88
C TYR A 44 3.58 -2.45 -2.72
N TYR A 45 4.51 -1.78 -2.07
CA TYR A 45 4.47 -0.34 -1.88
C TYR A 45 5.46 0.32 -2.83
N ARG A 46 4.97 1.28 -3.64
CA ARG A 46 5.76 2.09 -4.55
C ARG A 46 5.77 3.56 -4.11
N PRO A 47 6.85 3.98 -3.47
CA PRO A 47 7.15 5.37 -3.16
C PRO A 47 7.17 6.31 -4.37
N SER A 48 6.71 7.54 -4.17
CA SER A 48 6.49 8.54 -5.23
C SER A 48 7.61 9.58 -5.41
N PHE A 49 8.70 9.52 -4.64
CA PHE A 49 9.78 10.52 -4.74
C PHE A 49 10.51 10.47 -6.09
N GLY A 50 10.65 11.64 -6.73
CA GLY A 50 11.44 11.79 -7.96
C GLY A 50 10.63 12.01 -9.24
N ARG A 51 9.30 12.16 -9.15
CA ARG A 51 8.51 12.72 -10.25
C ARG A 51 8.90 14.18 -10.48
N ARG A 52 10.02 14.42 -11.17
CA ARG A 52 10.18 15.63 -11.98
C ARG A 52 9.13 15.53 -13.07
N GLY A 53 7.93 16.01 -12.77
CA GLY A 53 6.98 16.38 -13.81
C GLY A 53 7.74 17.23 -14.79
N GLY A 54 7.83 16.79 -16.05
CA GLY A 54 8.45 17.60 -17.09
C GLY A 54 7.84 19.00 -17.12
N PRO A 55 8.48 19.98 -17.76
CA PRO A 55 7.93 21.33 -17.84
C PRO A 55 6.47 21.29 -18.31
N ASN A 56 5.56 21.79 -17.47
CA ASN A 56 4.10 21.83 -17.64
C ASN A 56 3.31 20.51 -17.55
N ARG A 57 3.79 19.47 -16.84
CA ARG A 57 2.98 18.27 -16.60
C ARG A 57 3.13 17.72 -15.19
N ALA A 58 2.00 17.36 -14.59
CA ALA A 58 1.98 16.45 -13.46
C ALA A 58 1.88 15.01 -14.01
N GLU A 59 2.80 14.14 -13.64
CA GLU A 59 2.68 12.72 -13.96
C GLU A 59 1.80 12.06 -12.90
N PHE A 60 0.48 12.17 -13.11
CA PHE A 60 -0.49 11.35 -12.40
C PHE A 60 -0.70 10.07 -13.20
N GLY A 61 -0.54 8.91 -12.59
CA GLY A 61 -0.88 7.65 -13.26
C GLY A 61 -0.32 6.37 -12.66
N GLU A 62 0.13 6.34 -11.41
CA GLU A 62 0.70 5.11 -10.88
C GLU A 62 0.41 5.06 -9.39
N PHE A 63 -0.22 3.97 -8.98
CA PHE A 63 -0.64 3.65 -7.62
C PHE A 63 0.57 3.65 -6.68
N ASP A 64 0.35 4.14 -5.46
CA ASP A 64 1.35 4.17 -4.40
C ASP A 64 1.47 2.78 -3.75
N ALA A 65 0.44 1.91 -3.85
CA ALA A 65 0.55 0.52 -3.45
C ALA A 65 -0.37 -0.46 -4.19
N ILE A 66 -0.03 -1.73 -4.08
CA ILE A 66 -0.86 -2.87 -4.45
C ILE A 66 -1.03 -3.74 -3.20
N ILE A 67 -2.28 -3.97 -2.79
CA ILE A 67 -2.62 -4.92 -1.72
C ILE A 67 -3.18 -6.18 -2.39
N MET A 68 -2.47 -7.29 -2.25
CA MET A 68 -3.00 -8.62 -2.55
C MET A 68 -3.67 -9.16 -1.30
N ALA A 69 -4.99 -9.14 -1.29
CA ALA A 69 -5.82 -9.80 -0.31
C ALA A 69 -6.29 -11.16 -0.85
N ARG A 70 -7.00 -11.94 -0.04
CA ARG A 70 -7.51 -13.25 -0.44
C ARG A 70 -8.57 -13.14 -1.53
N GLN A 71 -9.39 -12.10 -1.45
CA GLN A 71 -10.58 -11.94 -2.28
C GLN A 71 -10.34 -11.01 -3.48
N ALA A 72 -9.43 -10.05 -3.33
CA ALA A 72 -9.23 -9.00 -4.32
C ALA A 72 -7.78 -8.48 -4.37
N LEU A 73 -7.52 -7.75 -5.45
CA LEU A 73 -6.35 -6.90 -5.65
C LEU A 73 -6.80 -5.45 -5.55
N TYR A 74 -6.24 -4.70 -4.60
CA TYR A 74 -6.50 -3.28 -4.45
C TYR A 74 -5.34 -2.47 -4.98
N LEU A 75 -5.68 -1.44 -5.76
CA LEU A 75 -4.73 -0.45 -6.27
C LEU A 75 -4.96 0.83 -5.47
N VAL A 76 -3.98 1.18 -4.65
CA VAL A 76 -4.02 2.30 -3.69
C VAL A 76 -3.28 3.48 -4.28
#